data_AF-A0A0C1LZM8-F1
#
_entry.id   AF-A0A0C1LZM8-F1
#
_cell.length_a   1.000
_cell.length_b   1.000
_cell.length_c   1.000
_cell.angle_alpha   90.00
_cell.angle_beta   90.00
_cell.angle_gamma   90.00
#
_symmetry.space_group_name_H-M   'P 1'
#
loop_
_entity.id
_entity.type
_entity.pdbx_description
1 polymer ?
#
loop_
_entity_poly.entity_id
_entity_poly.type
_entity_poly.pdbx_seq_one_letter_code
_entity_poly.pdbx_strand_id
1 'polypeptide(L)'
;MKKSDVVQKLDFLYVLTLIIAIVETVLLFPILGGIIIVSMLWVPLLVLLGLYITCFIISSQMVSSLDDGKVRSDMLSIKPKFIVGIILSVVAVIPIVGWVSHIIMAIIMWQVFTNISTLKTDLIDNDESNGEWKDVTPDSEKDKNTEK
;
A
#
# COMPACT_ATOMS: atom_id res chain seq x y z
N MET A 1 14.93 11.07 1.82
CA MET A 1 13.73 11.28 2.69
C MET A 1 14.13 10.91 4.12
N LYS A 2 13.69 11.65 5.15
CA LYS A 2 14.06 11.32 6.53
C LYS A 2 13.39 10.01 6.96
N LYS A 3 14.06 9.23 7.81
CA LYS A 3 13.54 7.95 8.31
C LYS A 3 12.17 8.11 8.99
N SER A 4 12.01 9.15 9.81
CA SER A 4 10.75 9.50 10.46
C SER A 4 9.57 9.58 9.48
N ASP A 5 9.81 10.19 8.32
CA ASP A 5 8.79 10.38 7.29
C ASP A 5 8.45 9.05 6.61
N VAL A 6 9.45 8.16 6.47
CA VAL A 6 9.25 6.83 5.86
C VAL A 6 8.38 5.98 6.78
N VAL A 7 8.72 5.94 8.06
CA VAL A 7 7.94 5.22 9.08
C VAL A 7 6.52 5.76 9.15
N GLN A 8 6.34 7.09 9.21
CA GLN A 8 5.01 7.70 9.25
C GLN A 8 4.16 7.34 8.02
N LYS A 9 4.73 7.42 6.81
CA LYS A 9 4.01 7.04 5.60
C LYS A 9 3.72 5.53 5.56
N LEU A 10 4.59 4.70 6.14
CA LEU A 10 4.40 3.25 6.20
C LEU A 10 3.31 2.88 7.20
N ASP A 11 3.23 3.57 8.33
CA ASP A 11 2.13 3.44 9.30
C ASP A 11 0.79 3.82 8.67
N PHE A 12 0.77 4.91 7.92
CA PHE A 12 -0.43 5.31 7.20
C PHE A 12 -0.83 4.26 6.15
N LEU A 13 0.12 3.76 5.37
CA LEU A 13 -0.13 2.73 4.36
C LEU A 13 -0.58 1.40 4.99
N TYR A 14 -0.03 1.05 6.16
CA TYR A 14 -0.42 -0.12 6.95
C TYR A 14 -1.90 -0.07 7.34
N VAL A 15 -2.34 1.05 7.92
CA VAL A 15 -3.74 1.24 8.32
C VAL A 15 -4.66 1.21 7.09
N LEU A 16 -4.27 1.90 6.02
CA LEU A 16 -5.08 1.98 4.80
C LEU A 16 -5.25 0.60 4.15
N THR A 17 -4.17 -0.17 4.06
CA THR A 17 -4.18 -1.53 3.50
C THR A 17 -5.02 -2.47 4.36
N LEU A 18 -4.95 -2.36 5.69
CA LEU A 18 -5.79 -3.13 6.61
C LEU A 18 -7.27 -2.84 6.40
N ILE A 19 -7.65 -1.56 6.30
CA ILE A 19 -9.03 -1.14 6.04
C ILE A 19 -9.51 -1.76 4.72
N ILE A 20 -8.72 -1.65 3.66
CA ILE A 20 -9.08 -2.23 2.36
C ILE A 20 -9.24 -3.76 2.47
N ALA A 21 -8.29 -4.46 3.11
CA ALA A 21 -8.34 -5.92 3.25
C ALA A 21 -9.62 -6.38 3.98
N ILE A 22 -10.02 -5.67 5.03
CA ILE A 22 -11.27 -5.94 5.75
C ILE A 22 -12.48 -5.68 4.85
N VAL A 23 -12.53 -4.54 4.17
CA VAL A 23 -13.67 -4.18 3.29
C VAL A 23 -13.82 -5.20 2.16
N GLU A 24 -12.74 -5.56 1.47
CA GLU A 24 -12.73 -6.60 0.42
C GLU A 24 -13.22 -7.95 0.96
N THR A 25 -12.81 -8.32 2.17
CA THR A 25 -13.26 -9.56 2.83
C THR A 25 -14.74 -9.52 3.21
N VAL A 26 -15.30 -8.35 3.55
CA VAL A 26 -16.73 -8.22 3.83
C VAL A 26 -17.54 -8.31 2.53
N LEU A 27 -17.07 -7.68 1.45
CA LEU A 27 -17.72 -7.72 0.14
C LEU A 27 -17.61 -9.09 -0.57
N LEU A 28 -16.70 -9.94 -0.12
CA LEU A 28 -16.58 -11.35 -0.52
C LEU A 28 -17.86 -12.17 -0.24
N PHE A 29 -18.58 -11.88 0.85
CA PHE A 29 -19.68 -12.76 1.28
C PHE A 29 -20.86 -12.68 0.31
N PRO A 30 -21.26 -13.76 -0.39
CA PRO A 30 -22.23 -13.68 -1.48
C PRO A 30 -23.65 -13.25 -1.04
N ILE A 31 -24.02 -13.45 0.23
CA ILE A 31 -25.31 -13.00 0.77
C ILE A 31 -25.30 -11.49 1.04
N LEU A 32 -24.21 -10.95 1.59
CA LEU A 32 -24.02 -9.51 1.77
C LEU A 32 -23.72 -8.83 0.43
N GLY A 33 -22.76 -9.35 -0.33
CA GLY A 33 -22.41 -8.92 -1.68
C GLY A 33 -23.63 -8.94 -2.60
N GLY A 34 -24.41 -10.01 -2.66
CA GLY A 34 -25.61 -10.11 -3.50
C GLY A 34 -26.74 -9.13 -3.12
N ILE A 35 -27.02 -8.95 -1.82
CA ILE A 35 -28.04 -8.02 -1.35
C ILE A 35 -27.58 -6.55 -1.52
N ILE A 36 -26.29 -6.26 -1.27
CA ILE A 36 -25.70 -4.93 -1.45
C ILE A 36 -25.57 -4.60 -2.95
N ILE A 37 -25.29 -5.59 -3.82
CA ILE A 37 -25.20 -5.45 -5.29
C ILE A 37 -26.52 -4.89 -5.84
N VAL A 38 -27.65 -5.40 -5.33
CA VAL A 38 -28.99 -5.01 -5.80
C VAL A 38 -29.43 -3.66 -5.19
N SER A 39 -28.81 -3.21 -4.09
CA SER A 39 -29.34 -2.10 -3.28
C SER A 39 -28.58 -0.77 -3.38
N MET A 40 -27.23 -0.74 -3.34
CA MET A 40 -26.44 0.51 -3.22
C MET A 40 -24.95 0.43 -3.68
N LEU A 41 -24.55 -0.55 -4.49
CA LEU A 41 -23.14 -0.98 -4.64
C LEU A 41 -22.12 0.03 -5.22
N TRP A 42 -22.55 1.17 -5.73
CA TRP A 42 -21.62 2.17 -6.28
C TRP A 42 -20.79 2.86 -5.20
N VAL A 43 -21.35 3.04 -3.99
CA VAL A 43 -20.66 3.77 -2.91
C VAL A 43 -19.46 2.98 -2.37
N PRO A 44 -19.58 1.68 -2.02
CA PRO A 44 -18.41 0.88 -1.61
C PRO A 44 -17.32 0.82 -2.70
N LEU A 45 -17.73 0.71 -3.97
CA LEU A 45 -16.82 0.71 -5.12
C LEU A 45 -16.04 2.03 -5.24
N LEU A 46 -16.72 3.18 -5.12
CA LEU A 46 -16.08 4.49 -5.17
C LEU A 46 -15.14 4.72 -3.98
N VAL A 47 -15.52 4.27 -2.78
CA VAL A 47 -14.66 4.34 -1.59
C VAL A 47 -13.42 3.51 -1.81
N LEU A 48 -13.55 2.23 -2.20
CA LEU A 48 -12.42 1.35 -2.48
C LEU A 48 -11.49 1.91 -3.56
N LEU A 49 -12.05 2.42 -4.66
CA LEU A 49 -11.29 3.08 -5.72
C LEU A 49 -10.45 4.25 -5.15
N GLY A 50 -11.04 5.10 -4.31
CA GLY A 50 -10.34 6.19 -3.64
C GLY A 50 -9.22 5.71 -2.72
N LEU A 51 -9.45 4.63 -1.95
CA LEU A 51 -8.44 4.04 -1.09
C LEU A 51 -7.28 3.44 -1.91
N TYR A 52 -7.56 2.72 -3.00
CA TYR A 52 -6.54 2.17 -3.89
C TYR A 52 -5.70 3.26 -4.55
N ILE A 53 -6.32 4.35 -5.01
CA ILE A 53 -5.60 5.50 -5.59
C ILE A 53 -4.72 6.15 -4.51
N THR A 54 -5.23 6.31 -3.29
CA THR A 54 -4.46 6.90 -2.19
C THR A 54 -3.23 6.04 -1.84
N CYS A 55 -3.41 4.71 -1.71
CA CYS A 55 -2.31 3.77 -1.54
C CYS A 55 -1.29 3.85 -2.69
N PHE A 56 -1.77 3.92 -3.93
CA PHE A 56 -0.93 4.04 -5.11
C PHE A 56 -0.09 5.32 -5.09
N ILE A 57 -0.70 6.47 -4.78
CA ILE A 57 0.01 7.76 -4.70
C ILE A 57 1.08 7.70 -3.61
N ILE A 58 0.73 7.23 -2.41
CA ILE A 58 1.68 7.17 -1.28
C ILE A 58 2.83 6.22 -1.58
N SER A 59 2.53 5.03 -2.10
CA SER A 59 3.57 4.06 -2.50
C SER A 59 4.46 4.60 -3.61
N SER A 60 3.90 5.32 -4.60
CA SER A 60 4.69 5.95 -5.66
C SER A 60 5.58 7.07 -5.13
N GLN A 61 5.08 7.90 -4.21
CA GLN A 61 5.88 8.94 -3.56
C GLN A 61 7.03 8.33 -2.75
N MET A 62 6.78 7.24 -2.02
CA MET A 62 7.86 6.51 -1.32
C MET A 62 8.92 6.00 -2.28
N VAL A 63 8.51 5.27 -3.34
CA VAL A 63 9.46 4.70 -4.31
C VAL A 63 10.32 5.77 -4.96
N SER A 64 9.77 6.95 -5.25
CA SER A 64 10.50 8.07 -5.84
C SER A 64 11.43 8.80 -4.86
N SER A 65 11.19 8.69 -3.55
CA SER A 65 11.92 9.45 -2.51
C SER A 65 12.90 8.61 -1.71
N LEU A 66 12.86 7.28 -1.90
CA LEU A 66 13.78 6.31 -1.31
C LEU A 66 14.92 6.04 -2.28
N ASP A 67 16.12 5.84 -1.73
CA ASP A 67 17.27 5.35 -2.48
C ASP A 67 17.16 3.83 -2.72
N ASP A 68 18.07 3.31 -3.56
CA ASP A 68 18.16 1.87 -3.84
C ASP A 68 18.43 1.09 -2.54
N GLY A 69 17.46 0.27 -2.16
CA GLY A 69 17.49 -0.49 -0.91
C GLY A 69 16.27 -1.38 -0.74
N LYS A 70 16.27 -2.19 0.33
CA LYS A 70 15.22 -3.20 0.60
C LYS A 70 13.81 -2.59 0.59
N VAL A 71 13.61 -1.45 1.27
CA VAL A 71 12.30 -0.78 1.36
C VAL A 71 11.78 -0.37 -0.01
N ARG A 72 12.66 0.18 -0.88
CA ARG A 72 12.28 0.58 -2.24
C ARG A 72 11.93 -0.63 -3.11
N SER A 73 12.72 -1.70 -3.04
CA SER A 73 12.45 -2.96 -3.75
C SER A 73 11.10 -3.55 -3.36
N ASP A 74 10.84 -3.65 -2.06
CA ASP A 74 9.59 -4.22 -1.55
C ASP A 74 8.39 -3.35 -1.95
N MET A 75 8.51 -2.02 -1.90
CA MET A 75 7.48 -1.10 -2.39
C MET A 75 7.25 -1.18 -3.91
N LEU A 76 8.30 -1.40 -4.72
CA LEU A 76 8.16 -1.64 -6.16
C LEU A 76 7.30 -2.88 -6.44
N SER A 77 7.43 -3.92 -5.62
CA SER A 77 6.64 -5.15 -5.76
C SER A 77 5.17 -4.98 -5.34
N ILE A 78 4.90 -4.06 -4.41
CA ILE A 78 3.57 -3.80 -3.87
C ILE A 78 2.76 -2.86 -4.77
N LYS A 79 3.39 -1.81 -5.30
CA LYS A 79 2.75 -0.80 -6.17
C LYS A 79 1.82 -1.36 -7.27
N PRO A 80 2.20 -2.37 -8.08
CA PRO A 80 1.31 -2.89 -9.12
C PRO A 80 0.02 -3.49 -8.59
N LYS A 81 0.01 -3.98 -7.34
CA LYS A 81 -1.19 -4.57 -6.70
C LYS A 81 -2.27 -3.52 -6.47
N PHE A 82 -1.90 -2.27 -6.20
CA PHE A 82 -2.87 -1.16 -6.12
C PHE A 82 -3.45 -0.80 -7.49
N ILE A 83 -2.65 -0.87 -8.57
CA ILE A 83 -3.14 -0.66 -9.94
C ILE A 83 -4.18 -1.73 -10.30
N VAL A 84 -3.92 -2.99 -9.95
CA VAL A 84 -4.88 -4.08 -10.15
C VAL A 84 -6.18 -3.80 -9.39
N GLY A 85 -6.12 -3.31 -8.15
CA GLY A 85 -7.29 -2.89 -7.38
C GLY A 85 -8.09 -1.77 -8.04
N ILE A 86 -7.42 -0.77 -8.62
CA ILE A 86 -8.06 0.31 -9.39
C ILE A 86 -8.82 -0.26 -10.59
N ILE A 87 -8.17 -1.10 -11.40
CA ILE A 87 -8.76 -1.69 -12.60
C ILE A 87 -9.97 -2.56 -12.23
N LEU A 88 -9.81 -3.43 -11.23
CA LEU A 88 -10.88 -4.32 -10.78
C LEU A 88 -12.06 -3.54 -10.20
N SER A 89 -11.82 -2.43 -9.51
CA SER A 89 -12.90 -1.55 -9.02
C SER A 89 -13.75 -0.97 -10.15
N VAL A 90 -13.17 -0.71 -11.32
CA VAL A 90 -13.90 -0.22 -12.51
C VAL A 90 -14.69 -1.35 -13.19
N VAL A 91 -14.12 -2.55 -13.25
CA VAL A 91 -14.75 -3.72 -13.93
C VAL A 91 -15.81 -4.38 -13.03
N ALA A 92 -15.73 -4.19 -11.71
CA ALA A 92 -16.63 -4.76 -10.71
C ALA A 92 -18.09 -4.25 -10.76
N VAL A 93 -18.42 -3.38 -11.72
CA VAL A 93 -19.80 -2.98 -12.03
C VAL A 93 -20.66 -4.18 -12.48
N ILE A 94 -20.04 -5.21 -13.07
CA ILE A 94 -20.74 -6.45 -13.46
C ILE A 94 -20.85 -7.36 -12.22
N PRO A 95 -22.05 -7.76 -11.74
CA PRO A 95 -22.25 -8.46 -10.45
C PRO A 95 -21.34 -9.66 -10.18
N ILE A 96 -21.29 -10.63 -11.10
CA ILE A 96 -20.49 -11.85 -10.94
C ILE A 96 -19.00 -11.53 -10.98
N VAL A 97 -18.59 -10.65 -11.89
CA VAL A 97 -17.18 -10.23 -12.04
C VAL A 97 -16.74 -9.42 -10.83
N GLY A 98 -17.60 -8.55 -10.30
CA GLY A 98 -17.37 -7.78 -9.08
C GLY A 98 -17.19 -8.69 -7.88
N TRP A 99 -18.08 -9.67 -7.68
CA TRP A 99 -17.91 -10.66 -6.62
C TRP A 99 -16.58 -11.41 -6.73
N VAL A 100 -16.25 -11.94 -7.92
CA VAL A 100 -14.97 -12.62 -8.16
C VAL A 100 -13.77 -11.69 -7.89
N SER A 101 -13.87 -10.42 -8.28
CA SER A 101 -12.83 -9.43 -8.06
C SER A 101 -12.56 -9.19 -6.58
N HIS A 102 -13.60 -9.15 -5.74
CA HIS A 102 -13.46 -9.01 -4.29
C HIS A 102 -12.77 -10.22 -3.66
N ILE A 103 -12.99 -11.44 -4.18
CA ILE A 103 -12.24 -12.63 -3.74
C ILE A 103 -10.74 -12.44 -3.99
N ILE A 104 -10.39 -12.08 -5.23
CA ILE A 104 -9.01 -11.94 -5.66
C ILE A 104 -8.34 -10.81 -4.87
N MET A 105 -9.02 -9.66 -4.75
CA MET A 105 -8.48 -8.50 -4.05
C MET A 105 -8.35 -8.69 -2.55
N ALA A 106 -9.27 -9.40 -1.89
CA ALA A 106 -9.12 -9.74 -0.48
C ALA A 106 -7.80 -10.47 -0.23
N ILE A 107 -7.50 -11.50 -1.04
CA ILE A 107 -6.24 -12.26 -0.92
C ILE A 107 -5.02 -11.36 -1.17
N ILE A 108 -5.03 -10.58 -2.26
CA ILE A 108 -3.93 -9.67 -2.62
C ILE A 108 -3.68 -8.66 -1.51
N MET A 109 -4.73 -8.07 -0.94
CA MET A 109 -4.62 -7.02 0.05
C MET A 109 -4.16 -7.53 1.41
N TRP A 110 -4.55 -8.75 1.79
CA TRP A 110 -3.94 -9.43 2.94
C TRP A 110 -2.44 -9.67 2.74
N GLN A 111 -2.01 -10.09 1.55
CA GLN A 111 -0.57 -10.23 1.24
C GLN A 111 0.18 -8.90 1.26
N VAL A 112 -0.43 -7.82 0.76
CA VAL A 112 0.17 -6.48 0.85
C VAL A 112 0.30 -6.05 2.30
N PHE A 113 -0.74 -6.28 3.10
CA PHE A 113 -0.76 -5.95 4.52
C PHE A 113 0.37 -6.67 5.27
N THR A 114 0.54 -7.97 5.06
CA THR A 114 1.63 -8.73 5.69
C THR A 114 3.01 -8.24 5.25
N ASN A 115 3.17 -7.90 3.96
CA ASN A 115 4.45 -7.37 3.47
C ASN A 115 4.79 -6.03 4.12
N ILE A 116 3.81 -5.13 4.24
CA ILE A 116 3.97 -3.84 4.91
C ILE A 116 4.25 -4.03 6.40
N SER A 117 3.58 -4.98 7.07
CA SER A 117 3.84 -5.25 8.49
C SER A 117 5.27 -5.73 8.74
N THR A 118 5.79 -6.62 7.89
CA THR A 118 7.17 -7.10 8.01
C THR A 118 8.17 -5.97 7.77
N LEU A 119 7.94 -5.15 6.74
CA LEU A 119 8.76 -3.96 6.48
C LEU A 119 8.79 -2.99 7.67
N LYS A 120 7.64 -2.78 8.32
CA LYS A 120 7.54 -1.91 9.48
C LYS A 120 8.33 -2.47 10.66
N THR A 121 8.19 -3.76 10.95
CA THR A 121 8.95 -4.42 12.02
C THR A 121 10.45 -4.36 11.74
N ASP A 122 10.88 -4.70 10.52
CA ASP A 122 12.29 -4.63 10.12
C ASP A 122 12.89 -3.23 10.32
N LEU A 123 12.13 -2.16 10.00
CA LEU A 123 12.59 -0.78 10.14
C LEU A 123 12.69 -0.30 11.59
N ILE A 124 11.88 -0.88 12.49
CA ILE A 124 11.89 -0.59 13.92
C ILE A 124 13.03 -1.38 14.59
N ASP A 125 13.18 -2.68 14.30
CA ASP A 125 14.21 -3.52 14.93
C ASP A 125 15.64 -3.13 14.48
N ASN A 126 15.82 -2.69 13.23
CA ASN A 126 17.10 -2.14 12.79
C ASN A 126 17.43 -0.77 13.42
N ASP A 127 16.48 -0.12 14.10
CA ASP A 127 16.70 1.12 14.85
C ASP A 127 17.37 0.88 16.21
N GLU A 128 17.00 -0.20 16.89
CA GLU A 128 17.54 -0.50 18.22
C GLU A 128 18.95 -1.09 18.16
N SER A 129 19.34 -1.74 17.05
CA SER A 129 20.64 -2.42 16.94
C SER A 129 21.78 -1.54 16.42
N ASN A 130 21.49 -0.45 15.70
CA ASN A 130 22.49 0.50 15.19
C ASN A 130 22.07 1.91 15.58
N GLY A 131 22.66 2.42 16.67
CA GLY A 131 22.59 3.85 16.98
C GLY A 131 23.03 4.66 15.76
N GLU A 132 22.18 5.60 15.37
CA GLU A 132 22.32 6.48 14.20
C GLU A 132 22.17 5.79 12.83
N TRP A 133 20.96 5.92 12.27
CA TRP A 133 20.79 5.83 10.82
C TRP A 133 21.64 6.93 10.20
N LYS A 134 22.59 6.55 9.35
CA LYS A 134 23.22 7.53 8.45
C LYS A 134 22.09 8.17 7.65
N ASP A 135 21.92 9.48 7.83
CA ASP A 135 21.02 10.27 7.02
C ASP A 135 21.27 9.91 5.55
N VAL A 136 20.18 9.59 4.86
CA VAL A 136 20.18 9.34 3.42
C VAL A 136 20.35 10.71 2.74
N THR A 137 21.57 11.23 2.77
CA THR A 137 21.98 12.40 1.99
C THR A 137 22.18 11.94 0.55
N PRO A 138 21.55 12.60 -0.44
CA PRO A 138 21.81 12.30 -1.84
C PRO A 138 23.30 12.48 -2.13
N ASP A 139 23.88 11.57 -2.92
CA ASP A 139 25.33 11.55 -3.22
C ASP A 139 25.85 12.88 -3.81
N SER A 140 24.97 13.77 -4.29
CA SER A 140 25.31 15.11 -4.74
C SER A 140 25.82 16.08 -3.65
N GLU A 141 25.69 15.74 -2.36
CA GLU A 141 26.20 16.58 -1.25
C GLU A 141 27.57 16.13 -0.70
N LYS A 142 28.00 14.88 -0.96
CA LYS A 142 29.32 14.41 -0.47
C LYS A 142 30.49 15.04 -1.21
N ASP A 143 30.31 15.35 -2.49
CA ASP A 143 31.39 15.90 -3.33
C ASP A 143 31.66 17.39 -3.08
N LYS A 144 30.82 18.11 -2.31
CA LYS A 144 31.03 19.53 -2.00
C LYS A 144 31.80 19.82 -0.72
N ASN A 145 32.02 18.82 0.13
CA ASN A 145 32.69 19.00 1.43
C ASN A 145 34.14 18.50 1.45
N THR A 146 34.65 17.96 0.36
CA THR A 146 36.06 17.54 0.21
C THR A 146 36.94 18.59 -0.47
N GLU A 147 36.37 19.70 -0.97
CA GLU A 147 37.11 20.89 -1.38
C GLU A 147 37.00 22.00 -0.32
N LYS A 148 37.71 21.86 0.80
CA LYS A 148 38.14 22.99 1.63
C LYS A 148 39.38 22.66 2.44
#